data_AF-A0A9P8AT46-F1
#
_entry.id   AF-A0A9P8AT46-F1
#
_cell.length_a   1.000
_cell.length_b   1.000
_cell.length_c   1.000
_cell.angle_alpha   90.00
_cell.angle_beta   90.00
_cell.angle_gamma   90.00
#
_symmetry.space_group_name_H-M   'P 1'
#
loop_
_entity.id
_entity.type
_entity.pdbx_description
1 polymer ?
#
loop_
_entity_poly.entity_id
_entity_poly.type
_entity_poly.pdbx_seq_one_letter_code
_entity_poly.pdbx_strand_id
1 'polypeptide(L)'
;MLSDEPATQPRLPMLILVSKYLPWRIHVFPQGDYVTVRDLTTTLYTALRVLVTPEEMKLVKGGTSVQQAFARRVRGKGREEARKGVRRVDFLLKNPRFVGIAETDDPKVWRICLAPA
;
A
#
# COMPACT_ATOMS: atom_id res chain seq x y z
N MET A 1 15.80 -6.03 9.68
CA MET A 1 16.21 -6.68 8.41
C MET A 1 14.95 -7.18 7.72
N LEU A 2 14.76 -6.89 6.43
CA LEU A 2 13.69 -7.53 5.66
C LEU A 2 14.13 -8.96 5.30
N SER A 3 13.22 -9.92 5.43
CA SER A 3 13.47 -11.37 5.33
C SER A 3 13.36 -11.85 3.88
N ASP A 4 14.25 -12.76 3.47
CA ASP A 4 14.24 -13.42 2.14
C ASP A 4 13.44 -14.73 2.16
N GLU A 5 12.70 -15.00 3.23
CA GLU A 5 11.76 -16.12 3.30
C GLU A 5 10.55 -15.92 2.37
N PRO A 6 9.86 -17.00 1.96
CA PRO A 6 8.64 -16.91 1.18
C PRO A 6 7.58 -16.03 1.85
N ALA A 7 6.94 -15.14 1.08
CA ALA A 7 5.87 -14.29 1.59
C ALA A 7 4.56 -15.06 1.89
N THR A 8 4.43 -16.26 1.34
CA THR A 8 3.23 -17.10 1.39
C THR A 8 3.63 -18.58 1.41
N GLN A 9 2.74 -19.43 1.92
CA GLN A 9 2.85 -20.89 1.84
C GLN A 9 1.56 -21.43 1.18
N PRO A 10 1.63 -22.09 0.01
CA PRO A 10 2.84 -22.39 -0.77
C PRO A 10 3.52 -21.13 -1.33
N ARG A 11 4.82 -21.23 -1.66
CA ARG A 11 5.57 -20.14 -2.30
C ARG A 11 4.97 -19.80 -3.67
N LEU A 12 4.75 -18.52 -3.95
CA LEU A 12 4.10 -18.05 -5.18
C LEU A 12 5.07 -17.26 -6.06
N PRO A 13 5.00 -17.39 -7.41
CA PRO A 13 5.85 -16.67 -8.34
C PRO A 13 5.44 -15.20 -8.53
N MET A 14 4.25 -14.80 -8.05
CA MET A 14 3.70 -13.45 -8.16
C MET A 14 2.56 -13.27 -7.15
N LEU A 15 2.38 -12.06 -6.62
CA LEU A 15 1.21 -11.67 -5.84
C LEU A 15 0.56 -10.42 -6.45
N ILE A 16 -0.77 -10.33 -6.36
CA ILE A 16 -1.50 -9.08 -6.62
C ILE A 16 -2.17 -8.63 -5.33
N LEU A 17 -1.71 -7.52 -4.76
CA LEU A 17 -2.29 -6.96 -3.55
C LEU A 17 -3.44 -6.02 -3.87
N VAL A 18 -4.52 -6.15 -3.11
CA VAL A 18 -5.70 -5.29 -3.18
C VAL A 18 -6.08 -4.76 -1.80
N SER A 19 -6.70 -3.59 -1.78
CA SER A 19 -7.25 -2.99 -0.56
C SER A 19 -8.54 -2.28 -0.90
N LYS A 20 -9.54 -2.38 -0.03
CA LYS A 20 -10.80 -1.61 -0.18
C LYS A 20 -10.58 -0.10 -0.17
N TYR A 21 -9.42 0.36 0.31
CA TYR A 21 -9.04 1.76 0.39
C TYR A 21 -8.26 2.25 -0.83
N LEU A 22 -7.75 1.34 -1.66
CA LEU A 22 -6.91 1.67 -2.81
C LEU A 22 -7.64 1.29 -4.10
N PRO A 23 -7.81 2.22 -5.06
CA PRO A 23 -8.34 1.86 -6.38
C PRO A 23 -7.34 1.04 -7.22
N TRP A 24 -6.06 0.99 -6.83
CA TRP A 24 -5.02 0.29 -7.58
C TRP A 24 -4.79 -1.12 -7.07
N ARG A 25 -4.45 -2.00 -8.01
CA ARG A 25 -3.83 -3.29 -7.75
C ARG A 25 -2.32 -3.11 -7.68
N ILE A 26 -1.69 -3.69 -6.67
CA ILE A 26 -0.23 -3.62 -6.52
C ILE A 26 0.33 -4.98 -6.90
N HIS A 27 1.05 -5.02 -8.02
CA HIS A 27 1.68 -6.24 -8.50
C HIS A 27 3.04 -6.41 -7.84
N VAL A 28 3.27 -7.56 -7.23
CA VAL A 28 4.53 -7.92 -6.59
C VAL A 28 5.18 -9.04 -7.39
N PHE A 29 6.36 -8.75 -7.89
CA PHE A 29 7.19 -9.69 -8.62
C PHE A 29 8.45 -9.99 -7.80
N PRO A 30 8.93 -11.24 -7.82
CA PRO A 30 10.14 -11.62 -7.14
C PRO A 30 11.39 -11.17 -7.90
N GLN A 31 12.50 -11.05 -7.19
CA GLN A 31 13.82 -10.97 -7.82
C GLN A 31 14.40 -12.36 -8.18
N GLY A 32 13.86 -13.43 -7.60
CA GLY A 32 14.21 -14.82 -7.88
C GLY A 32 12.98 -15.65 -8.29
N ASP A 33 12.89 -16.90 -7.82
CA ASP A 33 11.85 -17.84 -8.26
C ASP A 33 10.47 -17.64 -7.60
N TYR A 34 10.42 -16.96 -6.45
CA TYR A 34 9.19 -16.76 -5.68
C TYR A 34 9.22 -15.47 -4.88
N VAL A 35 8.04 -14.93 -4.57
CA VAL A 35 7.89 -13.68 -3.85
C VAL A 35 8.32 -13.84 -2.40
N THR A 36 9.31 -13.05 -1.98
CA THR A 36 9.82 -13.00 -0.61
C THR A 36 9.10 -11.94 0.23
N VAL A 37 9.25 -12.01 1.56
CA VAL A 37 8.79 -10.95 2.47
C VAL A 37 9.46 -9.61 2.11
N ARG A 38 10.73 -9.61 1.70
CA ARG A 38 11.44 -8.43 1.19
C ARG A 38 10.75 -7.84 -0.04
N ASP A 39 10.45 -8.65 -1.04
CA ASP A 39 9.80 -8.19 -2.28
C ASP A 39 8.42 -7.57 -1.98
N LEU A 40 7.64 -8.26 -1.14
CA LEU A 40 6.32 -7.82 -0.70
C LEU A 40 6.37 -6.46 0.00
N THR A 41 7.19 -6.36 1.03
CA THR A 41 7.27 -5.16 1.87
C THR A 41 7.89 -3.98 1.13
N THR A 42 8.92 -4.22 0.31
CA THR A 42 9.57 -3.18 -0.51
C THR A 42 8.61 -2.65 -1.57
N THR A 43 7.95 -3.54 -2.31
CA THR A 43 6.98 -3.16 -3.35
C THR A 43 5.79 -2.41 -2.75
N LEU A 44 5.26 -2.87 -1.62
CA LEU A 44 4.17 -2.17 -0.93
C LEU A 44 4.61 -0.79 -0.45
N TYR A 45 5.79 -0.69 0.16
CA TYR A 45 6.33 0.58 0.66
C TYR A 45 6.54 1.60 -0.47
N THR A 46 7.13 1.19 -1.60
CA THR A 46 7.35 2.07 -2.75
C THR A 46 6.03 2.48 -3.39
N ALA A 47 5.11 1.53 -3.62
CA ALA A 47 3.81 1.78 -4.21
C ALA A 47 2.98 2.78 -3.40
N LEU A 48 2.99 2.68 -2.06
CA LEU A 48 2.24 3.58 -1.19
C LEU A 48 2.82 5.01 -1.13
N ARG A 49 4.08 5.21 -1.55
CA ARG A 49 4.74 6.52 -1.55
C ARG A 49 4.59 7.28 -2.86
N VAL A 50 4.02 6.66 -3.89
CA VAL A 50 3.72 7.30 -5.17
C VAL A 50 2.77 8.48 -4.95
N LEU A 51 3.07 9.59 -5.64
CA LEU A 51 2.22 10.78 -5.66
C LEU A 51 0.91 10.47 -6.37
N VAL A 52 -0.18 10.97 -5.81
CA VAL A 52 -1.51 10.78 -6.37
C VAL A 52 -1.78 11.89 -7.39
N THR A 53 -2.20 11.52 -8.59
CA THR A 53 -2.59 12.50 -9.62
C THR A 53 -3.99 13.07 -9.35
N PRO A 54 -4.34 14.23 -9.92
CA PRO A 54 -5.70 14.78 -9.82
C PRO A 54 -6.79 13.82 -10.32
N GLU A 55 -6.50 13.01 -11.33
CA GLU A 55 -7.41 12.02 -11.90
C GLU A 55 -7.63 10.87 -10.92
N GLU A 56 -6.54 10.34 -10.35
CA GLU A 56 -6.59 9.32 -9.31
C GLU A 56 -7.36 9.79 -8.07
N MET A 57 -7.25 11.08 -7.73
CA MET A 57 -8.00 11.67 -6.62
C MET A 57 -9.52 11.62 -6.85
N LYS A 58 -9.99 11.65 -8.10
CA LYS A 58 -11.41 11.53 -8.46
C LYS A 58 -11.96 10.12 -8.28
N LEU A 59 -11.10 9.10 -8.27
CA LEU A 59 -11.50 7.70 -8.13
C LEU A 59 -11.90 7.33 -6.69
N VAL A 60 -11.66 8.22 -5.72
CA VAL A 60 -11.94 7.94 -4.31
C VAL A 60 -13.34 8.34 -3.91
N LYS A 61 -14.10 7.36 -3.40
CA LYS A 61 -15.27 7.64 -2.57
C LYS A 61 -14.81 8.20 -1.23
N GLY A 62 -14.97 9.51 -1.00
CA GLY A 62 -14.65 10.17 0.27
C GLY A 62 -13.42 11.08 0.28
N GLY A 63 -13.17 11.85 -0.80
CA GLY A 63 -12.01 12.74 -0.96
C GLY A 63 -11.66 13.64 0.23
N THR A 64 -12.65 14.11 1.02
CA THR A 64 -12.41 14.87 2.26
C THR A 64 -11.59 14.08 3.28
N SER A 65 -11.79 12.76 3.37
CA SER A 65 -11.07 11.89 4.30
C SER A 65 -9.59 11.72 3.92
N VAL A 66 -9.29 11.72 2.62
CA VAL A 66 -7.90 11.64 2.11
C VAL A 66 -7.14 12.92 2.43
N GLN A 67 -7.75 14.09 2.25
CA GLN A 67 -7.13 15.37 2.61
C GLN A 67 -6.84 15.47 4.11
N GLN A 68 -7.73 14.95 4.96
CA GLN A 68 -7.46 14.85 6.39
C GLN A 68 -6.31 13.90 6.72
N ALA A 69 -6.21 12.76 6.01
CA ALA A 69 -5.10 11.82 6.19
C ALA A 69 -3.77 12.44 5.78
N PHE A 70 -3.74 13.14 4.64
CA PHE A 70 -2.60 13.93 4.19
C PHE A 70 -2.18 14.98 5.23
N ALA A 71 -3.14 15.79 5.72
CA ALA A 71 -2.89 16.78 6.76
C ALA A 71 -2.30 16.16 8.04
N ARG A 72 -2.83 15.01 8.48
CA ARG A 72 -2.27 14.25 9.61
C ARG A 72 -0.83 13.80 9.34
N ARG A 73 -0.53 13.32 8.13
CA ARG A 73 0.81 12.82 7.76
C ARG A 73 1.86 13.92 7.77
N VAL A 74 1.53 15.13 7.32
CA VAL A 74 2.48 16.26 7.21
C VAL A 74 2.52 17.15 8.45
N ARG A 75 1.58 16.98 9.39
CA ARG A 75 1.56 17.74 10.65
C ARG A 75 2.89 17.61 11.38
N GLY A 76 3.52 18.74 11.66
CA GLY A 76 4.82 18.81 12.35
C GLY A 76 6.04 18.43 11.50
N LYS A 77 5.87 18.14 10.19
CA LYS A 77 6.98 17.74 9.29
C LYS A 77 7.51 18.86 8.38
N GLY A 78 7.06 20.10 8.61
CA GLY A 78 7.51 21.29 7.87
C GLY A 78 6.87 21.47 6.49
N ARG A 79 7.13 22.64 5.88
CA ARG A 79 6.53 23.06 4.60
C ARG A 79 7.01 22.23 3.41
N GLU A 80 8.20 21.67 3.47
CA GLU A 80 8.75 20.83 2.40
C GLU A 80 7.97 19.52 2.24
N GLU A 81 7.65 18.83 3.34
CA GLU A 81 6.82 17.61 3.27
C GLU A 81 5.40 17.91 2.80
N ALA A 82 4.84 19.07 3.14
CA ALA A 82 3.54 19.51 2.63
C ALA A 82 3.57 19.75 1.10
N ARG A 83 4.67 20.31 0.56
CA ARG A 83 4.83 20.51 -0.89
C ARG A 83 4.93 19.20 -1.67
N LYS A 84 5.31 18.10 -1.02
CA LYS A 84 5.34 16.77 -1.64
C LYS A 84 3.93 16.22 -1.90
N GLY A 85 2.85 16.89 -1.48
CA GLY A 85 1.48 16.55 -1.87
C GLY A 85 0.97 15.20 -1.34
N VAL A 86 -0.22 14.83 -1.82
CA VAL A 86 -0.93 13.61 -1.45
C VAL A 86 -0.22 12.38 -2.05
N ARG A 87 -0.08 11.34 -1.25
CA ARG A 87 0.50 10.05 -1.64
C ARG A 87 -0.53 8.95 -1.48
N ARG A 88 -0.33 7.81 -2.16
CA ARG A 88 -1.26 6.67 -2.07
C ARG A 88 -1.46 6.17 -0.63
N VAL A 89 -0.48 6.33 0.26
CA VAL A 89 -0.63 6.04 1.70
C VAL A 89 -1.74 6.86 2.38
N ASP A 90 -2.02 8.07 1.90
CA ASP A 90 -3.07 8.93 2.47
C ASP A 90 -4.47 8.37 2.19
N PHE A 91 -4.59 7.47 1.20
CA PHE A 91 -5.85 6.79 0.90
C PHE A 91 -6.16 5.71 1.94
N LEU A 92 -5.18 5.29 2.76
CA LEU A 92 -5.41 4.36 3.87
C LEU A 92 -6.11 5.01 5.07
N LEU A 93 -6.40 6.32 4.99
CA LEU A 93 -7.21 7.10 5.92
C LEU A 93 -6.71 7.08 7.37
N LYS A 94 -7.33 6.25 8.21
CA LYS A 94 -7.00 6.06 9.64
C LYS A 94 -6.27 4.74 9.90
N ASN A 95 -6.06 3.92 8.87
CA ASN A 95 -5.51 2.57 8.97
C ASN A 95 -4.15 2.42 8.24
N PRO A 96 -3.11 3.20 8.58
CA PRO A 96 -1.85 3.16 7.84
C PRO A 96 -0.94 1.99 8.25
N ARG A 97 -1.27 1.22 9.31
CA ARG A 97 -0.41 0.13 9.78
C ARG A 97 -0.68 -1.15 8.99
N PHE A 98 0.34 -1.66 8.32
CA PHE A 98 0.30 -2.98 7.68
C PHE A 98 0.42 -4.08 8.73
N VAL A 99 -0.50 -5.04 8.72
CA VAL A 99 -0.52 -6.19 9.64
C VAL A 99 -0.19 -7.49 8.93
N GLY A 100 -0.47 -7.57 7.62
CA GLY A 100 -0.24 -8.77 6.83
C GLY A 100 -1.07 -8.78 5.56
N ILE A 101 -1.16 -9.95 4.95
CA ILE A 101 -2.00 -10.23 3.79
C ILE A 101 -2.92 -11.41 4.08
N ALA A 102 -4.03 -11.50 3.39
CA ALA A 102 -4.96 -12.62 3.48
C ALA A 102 -5.40 -13.06 2.08
N GLU A 103 -5.71 -14.34 1.95
CA GLU A 103 -6.22 -14.93 0.72
C GLU A 103 -7.56 -14.30 0.30
N THR A 104 -7.86 -14.42 -0.99
CA THR A 104 -9.17 -14.12 -1.57
C THR A 104 -9.61 -15.31 -2.42
N ASP A 105 -10.79 -15.23 -3.01
CA ASP A 105 -11.30 -16.30 -3.90
C ASP A 105 -10.43 -16.50 -5.15
N ASP A 106 -9.66 -15.48 -5.56
CA ASP A 106 -8.66 -15.60 -6.60
C ASP A 106 -7.29 -15.91 -5.96
N PRO A 107 -6.66 -17.06 -6.27
CA PRO A 107 -5.41 -17.50 -5.65
C PRO A 107 -4.22 -16.58 -5.94
N LYS A 108 -4.30 -15.72 -6.96
CA LYS A 108 -3.26 -14.73 -7.28
C LYS A 108 -3.47 -13.42 -6.52
N VAL A 109 -4.62 -13.23 -5.90
CA VAL A 109 -5.07 -11.95 -5.33
C VAL A 109 -5.12 -12.04 -3.83
N TRP A 110 -4.47 -11.08 -3.19
CA TRP A 110 -4.27 -11.05 -1.76
C TRP A 110 -4.74 -9.72 -1.20
N ARG A 111 -5.56 -9.78 -0.16
CA ARG A 111 -6.08 -8.58 0.50
C ARG A 111 -5.07 -8.08 1.53
N ILE A 112 -4.75 -6.79 1.46
CA ILE A 112 -3.93 -6.12 2.48
C ILE A 112 -4.74 -6.01 3.79
N CYS A 113 -4.17 -6.50 4.89
CA CYS A 113 -4.70 -6.32 6.24
C CYS A 113 -4.08 -5.07 6.87
N LEU A 114 -4.94 -4.13 7.27
CA LEU A 114 -4.55 -2.83 7.82
C LEU A 114 -5.18 -2.60 9.19
N ALA A 115 -4.47 -1.90 10.07
CA ALA A 115 -4.94 -1.52 11.39
C ALA A 115 -4.78 -0.01 11.66
N PRO A 116 -5.55 0.55 12.61
CA PRO A 116 -5.41 1.94 13.04
C PRO A 116 -4.01 2.29 13.56
N ALA A 117 -3.63 3.55 13.32
CA ALA A 117 -2.41 4.16 13.86
C ALA A 117 -2.48 4.43 15.36
#